data_AF-A0A2A5EHS0-F1
#
_entry.id   AF-A0A2A5EHS0-F1
#
_cell.length_a   1.000
_cell.length_b   1.000
_cell.length_c   1.000
_cell.angle_alpha   90.00
_cell.angle_beta   90.00
_cell.angle_gamma   90.00
#
_symmetry.space_group_name_H-M   'P 1'
#
loop_
_entity.id
_entity.type
_entity.pdbx_description
1 polymer ?
#
loop_
_entity_poly.entity_id
_entity_poly.type
_entity_poly.pdbx_seq_one_letter_code
_entity_poly.pdbx_strand_id
1 'polypeptide(L)'
;MHSWNELTEFIKRLPYGRNKNRTDVGLVLSENKGSCSSKHAFLKRIADLNNIPNVKLVLGLYRMNNTNTPGIGDTLERNSLNYIPEAHCYLIVEDKRTDVTTSDSEFARIEKDIILEKEIEPEQVDSFKVEYHKTFMRTWIEQQKLDFSFDEIWTIREQCIENLSE
;
A
#
# COMPACT_ATOMS: atom_id res chain seq x y z
N MET A 1 15.05 -20.66 -4.52
CA MET A 1 13.61 -20.37 -4.45
C MET A 1 12.90 -21.42 -5.27
N HIS A 2 12.33 -22.40 -4.58
CA HIS A 2 11.71 -23.59 -5.17
C HIS A 2 10.21 -23.69 -4.88
N SER A 3 9.64 -22.77 -4.10
CA SER A 3 8.21 -22.72 -3.79
C SER A 3 7.66 -21.29 -3.71
N TRP A 4 6.32 -21.17 -3.82
CA TRP A 4 5.59 -19.92 -3.62
C TRP A 4 5.89 -19.29 -2.25
N ASN A 5 5.87 -20.10 -1.18
CA ASN A 5 6.12 -19.64 0.17
C ASN A 5 7.55 -19.10 0.36
N GLU A 6 8.56 -19.75 -0.24
CA GLU A 6 9.92 -19.23 -0.21
C GLU A 6 10.04 -17.89 -0.93
N LEU A 7 9.32 -17.73 -2.05
CA LEU A 7 9.29 -16.48 -2.81
C LEU A 7 8.62 -15.36 -2.02
N THR A 8 7.46 -15.60 -1.43
CA THR A 8 6.75 -14.59 -0.64
C THR A 8 7.58 -14.15 0.56
N GLU A 9 8.24 -15.09 1.26
CA GLU A 9 9.13 -14.79 2.38
C GLU A 9 10.36 -14.02 1.94
N PHE A 10 10.97 -14.38 0.81
CA PHE A 10 12.09 -13.64 0.24
C PHE A 10 11.70 -12.19 -0.08
N ILE A 11 10.58 -11.98 -0.77
CA ILE A 11 10.10 -10.64 -1.13
C ILE A 11 9.72 -9.81 0.11
N LYS A 12 9.13 -10.43 1.13
CA LYS A 12 8.81 -9.78 2.41
C LYS A 12 10.05 -9.22 3.10
N ARG A 13 11.16 -9.95 3.05
CA ARG A 13 12.45 -9.56 3.67
C ARG A 13 13.21 -8.47 2.91
N LEU A 14 12.87 -8.21 1.65
CA LEU A 14 13.52 -7.11 0.92
C LEU A 14 13.21 -5.77 1.62
N PRO A 15 14.16 -4.82 1.68
CA PRO A 15 13.90 -3.47 2.16
C PRO A 15 12.69 -2.80 1.51
N TYR A 16 12.00 -1.97 2.28
CA TYR A 16 11.00 -1.06 1.74
C TYR A 16 11.67 0.04 0.93
N GLY A 17 11.09 0.40 -0.22
CA GLY A 17 11.58 1.53 -0.99
C GLY A 17 10.95 1.67 -2.37
N ARG A 18 10.94 2.90 -2.90
CA ARG A 18 10.47 3.17 -4.26
C ARG A 18 11.51 2.64 -5.27
N ASN A 19 11.04 1.84 -6.23
CA ASN A 19 11.84 1.42 -7.39
C ASN A 19 11.94 2.57 -8.41
N LYS A 20 12.99 2.56 -9.25
CA LYS A 20 13.19 3.61 -10.28
C LYS A 20 12.03 3.71 -11.27
N ASN A 21 11.47 2.57 -11.67
CA ASN A 21 10.26 2.49 -12.48
C ASN A 21 9.24 1.60 -11.76
N ARG A 22 8.05 2.13 -11.50
CA ARG A 22 7.02 1.44 -10.71
C ARG A 22 6.17 0.46 -11.53
N THR A 23 6.22 0.57 -12.86
CA THR A 23 5.54 -0.36 -13.77
C THR A 23 6.41 -1.57 -14.12
N ASP A 24 7.74 -1.46 -13.98
CA ASP A 24 8.65 -2.58 -14.10
C ASP A 24 8.81 -3.31 -12.76
N VAL A 25 7.88 -4.23 -12.50
CA VAL A 25 7.88 -5.02 -11.26
C VAL A 25 9.12 -5.92 -11.12
N GLY A 26 9.85 -6.19 -12.21
CA GLY A 26 11.12 -6.92 -12.16
C GLY A 26 12.21 -6.20 -11.37
N LEU A 27 12.09 -4.87 -11.22
CA LEU A 27 13.01 -4.06 -10.42
C LEU A 27 13.02 -4.42 -8.94
N VAL A 28 11.99 -5.11 -8.44
CA VAL A 28 11.98 -5.62 -7.06
C VAL A 28 13.17 -6.54 -6.81
N LEU A 29 13.52 -7.39 -7.80
CA LEU A 29 14.65 -8.30 -7.71
C LEU A 29 15.98 -7.59 -8.01
N SER A 30 16.05 -6.80 -9.09
CA SER A 30 17.32 -6.21 -9.51
C SER A 30 17.79 -5.08 -8.60
N GLU A 31 16.87 -4.36 -7.93
CA GLU A 31 17.20 -3.31 -6.96
C GLU A 31 17.15 -3.79 -5.50
N ASN A 32 16.80 -5.06 -5.26
CA ASN A 32 16.67 -5.67 -3.93
C ASN A 32 15.81 -4.85 -2.95
N LYS A 33 14.74 -4.21 -3.44
CA LYS A 33 13.82 -3.41 -2.62
C LYS A 33 12.48 -3.25 -3.32
N GLY A 34 11.45 -2.89 -2.57
CA GLY A 34 10.17 -2.52 -3.19
C GLY A 34 9.19 -1.89 -2.22
N SER A 35 8.11 -1.34 -2.75
CA SER A 35 7.00 -0.75 -2.01
C SER A 35 5.84 -1.75 -1.91
N CYS A 36 4.78 -1.39 -1.18
CA CYS A 36 3.54 -2.20 -1.17
C CYS A 36 3.01 -2.40 -2.60
N SER A 37 3.11 -1.41 -3.48
CA SER A 37 2.74 -1.53 -4.89
C SER A 37 3.61 -2.55 -5.62
N SER A 38 4.93 -2.34 -5.67
CA SER A 38 5.80 -3.12 -6.53
C SER A 38 6.01 -4.57 -6.05
N LYS A 39 6.12 -4.80 -4.73
CA LYS A 39 6.30 -6.15 -4.18
C LYS A 39 5.09 -7.06 -4.45
N HIS A 40 3.88 -6.57 -4.19
CA HIS A 40 2.67 -7.37 -4.39
C HIS A 40 2.33 -7.52 -5.88
N ALA A 41 2.55 -6.48 -6.70
CA ALA A 41 2.42 -6.59 -8.15
C ALA A 41 3.40 -7.61 -8.75
N PHE A 42 4.65 -7.63 -8.27
CA PHE A 42 5.64 -8.63 -8.66
C PHE A 42 5.15 -10.04 -8.32
N LEU A 43 4.73 -10.29 -7.08
CA LEU A 43 4.22 -11.59 -6.66
C LEU A 43 2.99 -12.03 -7.47
N LYS A 44 2.03 -11.13 -7.70
CA LYS A 44 0.86 -11.39 -8.55
C LYS A 44 1.29 -11.78 -9.97
N ARG A 45 2.22 -11.04 -10.57
CA ARG A 45 2.74 -11.35 -11.91
C ARG A 45 3.39 -12.73 -11.98
N ILE A 46 4.16 -13.12 -10.96
CA ILE A 46 4.76 -14.45 -10.89
C ILE A 46 3.69 -15.53 -10.70
N ALA A 47 2.68 -15.29 -9.88
CA ALA A 47 1.54 -16.20 -9.74
C ALA A 47 0.85 -16.45 -11.08
N ASP A 48 0.54 -15.39 -11.82
CA ASP A 48 -0.12 -15.47 -13.12
C ASP A 48 0.71 -16.24 -14.15
N LEU A 49 2.00 -15.92 -14.26
CA LEU A 49 2.91 -16.59 -15.19
C LEU A 49 3.06 -18.09 -14.91
N ASN A 50 2.86 -18.51 -13.66
CA ASN A 50 2.96 -19.92 -13.24
C ASN A 50 1.60 -20.59 -13.03
N ASN A 51 0.49 -19.92 -13.38
CA ASN A 51 -0.88 -20.39 -13.17
C ASN A 51 -1.16 -20.80 -11.71
N ILE A 52 -0.60 -20.07 -10.74
CA ILE A 52 -0.91 -20.28 -9.33
C ILE A 52 -2.31 -19.72 -9.07
N PRO A 53 -3.28 -20.56 -8.67
CA PRO A 53 -4.67 -20.13 -8.48
C PRO A 53 -4.82 -19.27 -7.22
N ASN A 54 -5.96 -18.59 -7.11
CA ASN A 54 -6.42 -17.92 -5.88
C ASN A 54 -5.46 -16.84 -5.32
N VAL A 55 -4.69 -16.19 -6.18
CA VAL A 55 -3.85 -15.04 -5.83
C VAL A 55 -4.45 -13.78 -6.45
N LYS A 56 -5.00 -12.90 -5.62
CA LYS A 56 -5.57 -11.61 -6.04
C LYS A 56 -4.70 -10.47 -5.55
N LEU A 57 -4.47 -9.48 -6.40
CA LEU A 57 -3.86 -8.22 -6.02
C LEU A 57 -4.95 -7.22 -5.67
N VAL A 58 -4.86 -6.63 -4.48
CA VAL A 58 -5.90 -5.77 -3.95
C VAL A 58 -5.33 -4.40 -3.62
N LEU A 59 -6.03 -3.36 -4.03
CA LEU A 59 -5.90 -1.99 -3.57
C LEU A 59 -6.91 -1.76 -2.44
N GLY A 60 -6.42 -1.60 -1.22
CA GLY A 60 -7.21 -1.17 -0.08
C GLY A 60 -7.04 0.32 0.19
N LEU A 61 -8.15 1.02 0.44
CA LEU A 61 -8.09 2.31 1.12
C LEU A 61 -8.46 2.11 2.58
N TYR A 62 -7.67 2.68 3.49
CA TYR A 62 -7.87 2.53 4.93
C TYR A 62 -7.67 3.84 5.67
N ARG A 63 -8.19 3.92 6.89
CA ARG A 63 -7.99 5.07 7.78
C ARG A 63 -6.61 4.98 8.41
N MET A 64 -5.61 5.63 7.81
CA MET A 64 -4.26 5.66 8.37
C MET A 64 -4.21 6.59 9.59
N ASN A 65 -3.79 6.03 10.73
CA ASN A 65 -3.74 6.75 12.01
C ASN A 65 -2.56 6.24 12.86
N ASN A 66 -2.27 6.90 13.97
CA ASN A 66 -1.12 6.54 14.82
C ASN A 66 -1.22 5.16 15.49
N THR A 67 -2.41 4.58 15.60
CA THR A 67 -2.60 3.24 16.18
C THR A 67 -2.16 2.14 15.21
N ASN A 68 -2.52 2.27 13.93
CA ASN A 68 -2.17 1.28 12.91
C ASN A 68 -0.86 1.59 12.18
N THR A 69 -0.42 2.84 12.21
CA THR A 69 0.79 3.34 11.55
C THR A 69 1.57 4.24 12.51
N PRO A 70 2.29 3.67 13.50
CA PRO A 70 3.06 4.47 14.45
C PRO A 70 4.10 5.35 13.75
N GLY A 71 4.27 6.59 14.22
CA GLY A 71 5.25 7.57 13.67
C GLY A 71 4.62 8.74 12.91
N ILE A 72 3.32 8.68 12.62
CA ILE A 72 2.59 9.76 11.93
C ILE A 72 1.73 10.61 12.87
N GLY A 73 1.63 10.24 14.15
CA GLY A 73 0.73 10.86 15.14
C GLY A 73 0.89 12.37 15.21
N ASP A 74 2.11 12.87 15.36
CA ASP A 74 2.38 14.31 15.44
C ASP A 74 1.90 15.08 14.20
N THR A 75 2.07 14.50 13.01
CA THR A 75 1.64 15.12 11.76
C THR A 75 0.12 15.25 11.70
N LEU A 76 -0.60 14.20 12.14
CA LEU A 76 -2.05 14.22 12.19
C LEU A 76 -2.58 15.18 13.27
N GLU A 77 -2.00 15.16 14.47
CA GLU A 77 -2.39 16.00 15.60
C GLU A 77 -2.22 17.50 15.30
N ARG A 78 -1.07 17.89 14.72
CA ARG A 78 -0.82 19.30 14.32
C ARG A 78 -1.84 19.83 13.32
N ASN A 79 -2.44 18.95 12.52
CA ASN A 79 -3.46 19.31 11.53
C ASN A 79 -4.88 18.99 12.01
N SER A 80 -5.07 18.63 13.28
CA SER A 80 -6.37 18.27 13.87
C SER A 80 -7.10 17.15 13.13
N LEU A 81 -6.36 16.19 12.56
CA LEU A 81 -6.89 15.03 11.86
C LEU A 81 -6.83 13.79 12.74
N ASN A 82 -7.94 13.05 12.85
CA ASN A 82 -7.95 11.76 13.55
C ASN A 82 -7.32 10.63 12.71
N TYR A 83 -7.42 10.75 11.38
CA TYR A 83 -6.85 9.84 10.40
C TYR A 83 -6.73 10.55 9.06
N ILE A 84 -5.96 9.96 8.16
CA ILE A 84 -5.91 10.36 6.75
C ILE A 84 -6.10 9.10 5.87
N PRO A 85 -6.93 9.12 4.82
CA PRO A 85 -7.08 7.96 3.95
C PRO A 85 -5.77 7.62 3.24
N GLU A 86 -5.39 6.34 3.26
CA GLU A 86 -4.17 5.87 2.61
C GLU A 86 -4.44 4.68 1.69
N ALA A 87 -3.68 4.63 0.58
CA ALA A 87 -3.79 3.61 -0.45
C ALA A 87 -2.69 2.54 -0.31
N HIS A 88 -3.11 1.34 0.08
CA HIS A 88 -2.21 0.21 0.31
C HIS A 88 -2.47 -0.94 -0.67
N CYS A 89 -1.41 -1.61 -1.11
CA CYS A 89 -1.54 -2.82 -1.90
C CYS A 89 -1.14 -4.03 -1.08
N TYR A 90 -1.92 -5.10 -1.17
CA TYR A 90 -1.64 -6.40 -0.55
C TYR A 90 -2.23 -7.52 -1.41
N LEU A 91 -1.97 -8.77 -1.04
CA LEU A 91 -2.53 -9.94 -1.74
C LEU A 91 -3.66 -10.58 -0.92
N ILE A 92 -4.62 -11.19 -1.60
CA ILE A 92 -5.46 -12.24 -1.03
C ILE A 92 -4.99 -13.55 -1.65
N VAL A 93 -4.50 -14.46 -0.80
CA VAL A 93 -4.01 -15.79 -1.19
C VAL A 93 -4.83 -16.83 -0.45
N GLU A 94 -5.57 -17.69 -1.16
CA GLU A 94 -6.47 -18.68 -0.54
C GLU A 94 -7.40 -18.02 0.52
N ASP A 95 -8.04 -16.91 0.13
CA ASP A 95 -8.91 -16.07 0.96
C ASP A 95 -8.24 -15.38 2.17
N LYS A 96 -6.91 -15.49 2.32
CA LYS A 96 -6.15 -14.82 3.38
C LYS A 96 -5.47 -13.55 2.87
N ARG A 97 -5.78 -12.42 3.51
CA ARG A 97 -5.07 -11.14 3.30
C ARG A 97 -3.63 -11.24 3.78
N THR A 98 -2.70 -10.99 2.87
CA THR A 98 -1.25 -11.17 3.05
C THR A 98 -0.52 -9.90 2.63
N ASP A 99 0.18 -9.30 3.58
CA ASP A 99 1.00 -8.10 3.37
C ASP A 99 2.49 -8.42 3.50
N VAL A 100 3.24 -8.15 2.44
CA VAL A 100 4.69 -8.37 2.32
C VAL A 100 5.48 -7.06 2.18
N THR A 101 4.90 -5.92 2.58
CA THR A 101 5.54 -4.60 2.42
C THR A 101 6.87 -4.50 3.16
N THR A 102 6.95 -5.01 4.38
CA THR A 102 8.13 -5.07 5.26
C THR A 102 8.19 -6.42 5.99
N SER A 103 9.32 -6.73 6.62
CA SER A 103 9.48 -7.91 7.50
C SER A 103 8.40 -7.98 8.58
N ASP A 104 8.06 -6.83 9.16
CA ASP A 104 7.14 -6.68 10.29
C ASP A 104 5.72 -6.30 9.84
N SER A 105 5.45 -6.37 8.53
CA SER A 105 4.12 -6.11 7.99
C SER A 105 3.14 -7.18 8.45
N GLU A 106 2.02 -6.68 8.99
CA GLU A 106 0.92 -7.45 9.52
C GLU A 106 -0.38 -6.78 9.08
N PHE A 107 -1.12 -7.43 8.19
CA PHE A 107 -2.37 -6.86 7.67
C PHE A 107 -3.38 -6.55 8.80
N ALA A 108 -3.37 -7.34 9.88
CA ALA A 108 -4.23 -7.16 11.05
C ALA A 108 -4.14 -5.74 11.69
N ARG A 109 -3.04 -5.01 11.47
CA ARG A 109 -2.89 -3.63 11.95
C ARG A 109 -3.88 -2.67 11.31
N ILE A 110 -4.15 -2.85 10.01
CA ILE A 110 -5.04 -1.98 9.23
C ILE A 110 -6.43 -2.59 9.00
N GLU A 111 -6.61 -3.88 9.28
CA GLU A 111 -7.82 -4.65 8.94
C GLU A 111 -9.12 -4.00 9.42
N LYS A 112 -9.15 -3.54 10.68
CA LYS A 112 -10.34 -2.88 11.26
C LYS A 112 -10.64 -1.49 10.67
N ASP A 113 -9.65 -0.90 10.00
CA ASP A 113 -9.66 0.47 9.48
C ASP A 113 -9.82 0.50 7.95
N ILE A 114 -9.97 -0.65 7.30
CA ILE A 114 -10.28 -0.75 5.87
C ILE A 114 -11.60 -0.04 5.57
N ILE A 115 -11.58 0.83 4.57
CA ILE A 115 -12.74 1.57 4.07
C ILE A 115 -13.32 0.84 2.84
N LEU A 116 -12.44 0.44 1.91
CA LEU A 116 -12.83 -0.26 0.69
C LEU A 116 -11.66 -1.06 0.14
N GLU A 117 -12.00 -2.09 -0.63
CA GLU A 117 -11.07 -2.99 -1.28
C GLU A 117 -11.45 -3.10 -2.76
N LYS A 118 -10.46 -3.06 -3.63
CA LYS A 118 -10.63 -3.22 -5.07
C LYS A 118 -9.56 -4.15 -5.62
N GLU A 119 -9.99 -5.23 -6.27
CA GLU A 119 -9.08 -6.05 -7.06
C GLU A 119 -8.55 -5.23 -8.25
N ILE A 120 -7.22 -5.31 -8.46
CA ILE A 120 -6.49 -4.58 -9.50
C ILE A 120 -5.46 -5.49 -10.16
N GLU A 121 -5.05 -5.12 -11.37
CA GLU A 121 -3.96 -5.78 -12.10
C GLU A 121 -2.59 -5.20 -11.72
N PRO A 122 -1.48 -5.95 -11.92
CA PRO A 122 -0.13 -5.47 -11.63
C PRO A 122 0.20 -4.12 -12.27
N GLU A 123 -0.27 -3.85 -13.49
CA GLU A 123 -0.03 -2.60 -14.21
C GLU A 123 -0.78 -1.40 -13.59
N GLN A 124 -1.77 -1.65 -12.73
CA GLN A 124 -2.58 -0.61 -12.10
C GLN A 124 -2.00 -0.08 -10.77
N VAL A 125 -0.88 -0.61 -10.28
CA VAL A 125 -0.29 -0.20 -8.98
C VAL A 125 0.43 1.15 -9.00
N ASP A 126 0.58 1.75 -10.19
CA ASP A 126 1.21 3.06 -10.37
C ASP A 126 0.16 4.17 -10.61
N SER A 127 0.00 4.64 -11.86
CA SER A 127 -0.87 5.78 -12.17
C SER A 127 -2.32 5.58 -11.75
N PHE A 128 -2.90 4.41 -12.02
CA PHE A 128 -4.27 4.09 -11.63
C PHE A 128 -4.46 4.19 -10.10
N LYS A 129 -3.60 3.54 -9.31
CA LYS A 129 -3.64 3.60 -7.85
C LYS A 129 -3.58 5.05 -7.34
N VAL A 130 -2.67 5.85 -7.88
CA VAL A 130 -2.49 7.25 -7.46
C VAL A 130 -3.74 8.06 -7.76
N GLU A 131 -4.27 7.99 -8.99
CA GLU A 131 -5.47 8.76 -9.35
C GLU A 131 -6.72 8.27 -8.62
N TYR A 132 -6.83 6.98 -8.36
CA TYR A 132 -7.89 6.40 -7.53
C TYR A 132 -7.84 6.95 -6.09
N HIS A 133 -6.64 7.01 -5.50
CA HIS A 133 -6.43 7.57 -4.16
C HIS A 133 -6.74 9.07 -4.10
N LYS A 134 -6.24 9.86 -5.06
CA LYS A 134 -6.54 11.29 -5.14
C LYS A 134 -8.03 11.57 -5.29
N THR A 135 -8.71 10.79 -6.14
CA THR A 135 -10.16 10.89 -6.32
C THR A 135 -10.89 10.62 -5.01
N PHE A 136 -10.53 9.56 -4.31
CA PHE A 136 -11.10 9.25 -3.00
C PHE A 136 -10.84 10.35 -1.97
N MET A 137 -9.62 10.91 -1.92
CA MET A 137 -9.29 11.99 -1.00
C MET A 137 -10.16 13.24 -1.21
N ARG A 138 -10.41 13.64 -2.46
CA ARG A 138 -11.31 14.77 -2.76
C ARG A 138 -12.72 14.53 -2.21
N THR A 139 -13.27 13.34 -2.48
CA THR A 139 -14.58 12.95 -1.94
C THR A 139 -14.59 12.91 -0.42
N TRP A 140 -13.53 12.41 0.21
CA TRP A 140 -13.41 12.34 1.67
C TRP A 140 -13.38 13.74 2.31
N ILE A 141 -12.65 14.69 1.74
CA ILE A 141 -12.61 16.10 2.20
C ILE A 141 -14.01 16.70 2.22
N GLU A 142 -14.76 16.54 1.12
CA GLU A 142 -16.13 17.05 0.99
C GLU A 142 -17.08 16.38 2.00
N GLN A 143 -17.00 15.06 2.14
CA GLN A 143 -17.86 14.28 3.04
C GLN A 143 -17.61 14.59 4.52
N GLN A 144 -16.35 14.78 4.90
CA GLN A 144 -15.96 15.14 6.26
C GLN A 144 -16.10 16.64 6.54
N LYS A 145 -16.41 17.45 5.52
CA LYS A 145 -16.50 18.92 5.61
C LYS A 145 -15.23 19.54 6.20
N LEU A 146 -14.08 19.06 5.76
CA LEU A 146 -12.79 19.56 6.20
C LEU A 146 -12.55 20.96 5.64
N ASP A 147 -12.00 21.85 6.46
CA ASP A 147 -11.54 23.17 6.03
C ASP A 147 -10.12 23.09 5.47
N PHE A 148 -9.92 22.17 4.52
CA PHE A 148 -8.64 21.92 3.85
C PHE A 148 -8.87 21.77 2.34
N SER A 149 -7.96 22.31 1.55
CA SER A 149 -7.84 21.99 0.14
C SER A 149 -7.27 20.58 -0.07
N PHE A 150 -7.48 20.05 -1.27
CA PHE A 150 -6.88 18.78 -1.68
C PHE A 150 -5.34 18.81 -1.57
N ASP A 151 -4.69 19.90 -1.98
CA ASP A 151 -3.23 20.01 -1.98
C ASP A 151 -2.66 20.04 -0.56
N GLU A 152 -3.36 20.66 0.40
CA GLU A 152 -2.98 20.64 1.82
C GLU A 152 -3.07 19.22 2.39
N ILE A 153 -4.19 18.53 2.17
CA ILE A 153 -4.35 17.13 2.60
C ILE A 153 -3.31 16.22 1.95
N TRP A 154 -3.05 16.39 0.66
CA TRP A 154 -2.05 15.59 -0.05
C TRP A 154 -0.64 15.83 0.52
N THR A 155 -0.32 17.07 0.87
CA THR A 155 0.96 17.44 1.50
C THR A 155 1.09 16.80 2.89
N ILE A 156 0.03 16.86 3.71
CA ILE A 156 0.00 16.22 5.03
C ILE A 156 0.20 14.70 4.89
N ARG A 157 -0.41 14.09 3.87
CA ARG A 157 -0.23 12.68 3.57
C ARG A 157 1.21 12.35 3.19
N GLU A 158 1.83 13.11 2.29
CA GLU A 158 3.24 12.87 1.93
C GLU A 158 4.15 13.01 3.14
N GLN A 159 3.90 13.97 4.03
CA GLN A 159 4.65 14.11 5.28
C GLN A 159 4.49 12.89 6.19
N CYS A 160 3.29 12.31 6.27
CA CYS A 160 3.07 11.06 7.00
C CYS A 160 3.94 9.93 6.44
N ILE A 161 4.03 9.80 5.11
CA ILE A 161 4.85 8.74 4.47
C ILE A 161 6.35 9.02 4.60
N GLU A 162 6.76 10.28 4.55
CA GLU A 162 8.15 10.69 4.79
C GLU A 162 8.60 10.32 6.20
N ASN A 163 7.75 10.54 7.21
CA ASN A 163 8.06 10.15 8.60
C ASN A 163 8.26 8.65 8.80
N LEU A 164 7.77 7.82 7.88
CA LEU A 164 7.94 6.35 7.89
C LEU A 164 9.18 5.90 7.12
N SER A 165 9.82 6.82 6.39
CA SER A 165 11.03 6.54 5.61
C SER A 165 12.24 6.89 6.48
N GLU A 166 12.94 5.88 6.99
CA GLU A 166 14.24 6.05 7.65
C GLU A 166 15.34 6.48 6.67
#